data_AF-A0A7V6HAJ0-F1
#
_entry.id   AF-A0A7V6HAJ0-F1
#
_cell.length_a   1.000
_cell.length_b   1.000
_cell.length_c   1.000
_cell.angle_alpha   90.00
_cell.angle_beta   90.00
_cell.angle_gamma   90.00
#
_symmetry.space_group_name_H-M   'P 1'
#
loop_
_entity.id
_entity.type
_entity.pdbx_description
1 polymer ?
#
loop_
_entity_poly.entity_id
_entity_poly.type
_entity_poly.pdbx_seq_one_letter_code
_entity_poly.pdbx_strand_id
1 'polypeptide(L)' 'MYKRLFIPGPVDVLPENLEKMATPMIGHRTKDATALQQRISEKLQKVMFTENTILLSTSSGSGLMEGAIRCCTKKRAA' A
#
# COMPACT_ATOMS: atom_id res chain seq x y z
N MET A 1 -21.63 8.08 20.00
CA MET A 1 -22.15 7.45 18.76
C MET A 1 -21.11 7.60 17.67
N TYR A 2 -20.71 6.52 17.03
CA TYR A 2 -19.80 6.57 15.88
C TYR A 2 -20.51 7.23 14.69
N LYS A 3 -19.82 8.13 13.99
CA LYS A 3 -20.34 8.77 12.77
C LYS A 3 -19.70 8.09 11.56
N ARG A 4 -20.53 7.54 10.66
CA ARG A 4 -20.07 6.97 9.39
C ARG A 4 -19.44 8.05 8.51
N LEU A 5 -18.36 7.71 7.82
CA LEU A 5 -17.65 8.61 6.93
C LEU A 5 -18.28 8.60 5.53
N PHE A 6 -18.96 9.69 5.16
CA PHE A 6 -19.49 9.93 3.81
C PHE A 6 -18.68 11.02 3.08
N ILE A 7 -17.36 10.81 2.98
CA ILE A 7 -16.39 11.73 2.36
C ILE A 7 -15.52 10.96 1.36
N PRO A 8 -14.86 11.61 0.39
CA PRO A 8 -14.06 10.93 -0.65
C PRO A 8 -12.72 10.33 -0.17
N GLY A 9 -12.60 10.06 1.13
CA GLY A 9 -11.37 9.60 1.77
C GLY A 9 -11.02 10.43 3.01
N PRO A 10 -10.59 9.82 4.13
CA PRO A 10 -10.61 8.37 4.39
C PRO A 10 -12.03 7.79 4.47
N VAL A 11 -12.13 6.47 4.41
CA VAL A 11 -13.39 5.72 4.57
C VAL A 11 -13.29 4.77 5.77
N ASP A 12 -14.44 4.31 6.26
CA ASP A 12 -14.50 3.31 7.32
C ASP A 12 -13.79 2.01 6.87
N VAL A 13 -12.88 1.49 7.69
CA VAL A 13 -12.16 0.24 7.40
C VAL A 13 -13.08 -0.94 7.71
N LEU A 14 -13.09 -1.94 6.82
CA LEU A 14 -13.89 -3.16 7.02
C LEU A 14 -13.50 -3.87 8.33
N PRO A 15 -14.46 -4.41 9.10
CA PRO A 15 -14.19 -5.04 10.41
C PRO A 15 -13.08 -6.11 10.36
N GLU A 16 -13.08 -6.97 9.33
CA GLU A 16 -12.08 -8.01 9.16
C GLU A 16 -10.66 -7.47 8.95
N ASN A 17 -10.52 -6.27 8.36
CA ASN A 17 -9.22 -5.62 8.20
C ASN A 17 -8.74 -5.02 9.53
N LEU A 18 -9.65 -4.44 10.33
CA LEU A 18 -9.33 -3.96 11.67
C LEU A 18 -8.87 -5.10 12.58
N GLU A 19 -9.53 -6.27 12.50
CA GLU A 19 -9.11 -7.47 13.22
C GLU A 19 -7.69 -7.91 12.82
N LYS A 20 -7.35 -7.85 11.53
CA LYS A 20 -5.97 -8.14 11.08
C LYS A 20 -4.96 -7.13 11.59
N MET A 21 -5.30 -5.85 11.63
CA MET A 21 -4.42 -4.80 12.19
C MET A 21 -4.21 -4.95 13.70
N ALA A 22 -5.12 -5.63 14.41
CA ALA A 22 -4.99 -5.93 15.83
C ALA A 22 -4.13 -7.17 16.14
N THR A 23 -3.59 -7.86 15.13
CA THR A 23 -2.74 -9.05 15.34
C THR A 23 -1.32 -8.67 15.79
N PRO A 24 -0.60 -9.57 16.49
CA PRO A 24 0.79 -9.33 16.87
C PRO A 24 1.69 -9.05 15.65
N MET A 25 2.64 -8.13 15.82
CA MET A 25 3.59 -7.77 14.78
C MET A 25 4.52 -8.95 14.44
N ILE A 26 4.76 -9.15 13.15
CA ILE A 26 5.82 -10.02 12.65
C ILE A 26 7.12 -9.22 12.44
N GLY A 27 8.27 -9.89 12.52
CA GLY A 27 9.55 -9.25 12.26
C GLY A 27 9.72 -8.87 10.77
N HIS A 28 10.16 -7.65 10.49
CA HIS A 28 10.25 -7.12 9.10
C HIS A 28 11.32 -7.79 8.22
N ARG A 29 12.24 -8.58 8.78
CA ARG A 29 13.27 -9.36 8.05
C ARG A 29 13.05 -10.87 8.12
N THR A 30 11.84 -11.31 8.47
CA THR A 30 11.51 -12.75 8.54
C THR A 30 10.96 -13.26 7.21
N LYS A 31 10.96 -14.60 7.05
CA LYS A 31 10.32 -15.27 5.90
C LYS A 31 8.83 -14.95 5.80
N ASP A 32 8.15 -14.75 6.93
CA ASP A 32 6.73 -14.40 6.97
C ASP A 32 6.47 -13.02 6.35
N ALA A 33 7.33 -12.04 6.63
CA ALA A 33 7.24 -10.72 6.04
C ALA A 33 7.51 -10.75 4.53
N THR A 34 8.52 -11.51 4.08
CA THR A 34 8.78 -11.74 2.65
C THR A 34 7.58 -12.37 1.95
N ALA A 35 7.02 -13.44 2.51
CA ALA A 35 5.85 -14.11 1.95
C ALA A 35 4.62 -13.20 1.92
N LEU A 36 4.42 -12.37 2.95
CA LEU A 36 3.35 -11.37 2.97
C LEU A 36 3.54 -10.33 1.85
N GLN A 37 4.73 -9.76 1.72
CA GLN A 37 5.03 -8.75 0.71
C GLN A 37 4.86 -9.29 -0.71
N GLN A 38 5.33 -10.52 -0.97
CA GLN A 38 5.15 -11.18 -2.27
C GLN A 38 3.66 -11.32 -2.62
N ARG A 39 2.84 -11.85 -1.69
CA ARG A 39 1.39 -11.99 -1.93
C ARG A 39 0.69 -10.65 -2.16
N ILE A 40 1.14 -9.57 -1.52
CA ILE A 40 0.61 -8.23 -1.77
C ILE A 40 0.93 -7.80 -3.20
N SER A 41 2.19 -7.93 -3.64
CA SER A 41 2.61 -7.58 -5.00
C SER A 41 1.86 -8.37 -6.07
N GLU A 42 1.74 -9.69 -5.92
CA GLU A 42 1.02 -10.55 -6.88
C GLU A 42 -0.48 -10.21 -6.99
N LYS A 43 -1.11 -9.86 -5.86
CA LYS A 43 -2.51 -9.40 -5.86
C LYS A 43 -2.66 -8.04 -6.53
N LEU A 44 -1.73 -7.12 -6.28
CA LEU A 44 -1.75 -5.80 -6.92
C LEU A 44 -1.52 -5.88 -8.43
N GLN A 45 -0.66 -6.77 -8.91
CA GLN A 45 -0.50 -7.04 -10.34
C GLN A 45 -1.83 -7.42 -11.02
N LYS A 46 -2.63 -8.27 -10.36
CA LYS A 46 -3.97 -8.64 -10.85
C LYS A 46 -4.93 -7.46 -10.87
N VAL A 47 -4.95 -6.65 -9.81
CA VAL A 47 -5.83 -5.46 -9.72
C VAL A 47 -5.46 -4.40 -10.78
N MET A 48 -4.16 -4.23 -11.04
CA MET A 48 -3.63 -3.24 -11.96
C MET A 48 -3.49 -3.75 -13.41
N PHE A 49 -3.85 -5.02 -13.67
CA PHE A 49 -3.71 -5.68 -14.97
C PHE A 49 -2.30 -5.55 -15.57
N THR A 50 -1.26 -5.85 -14.77
CA THR A 50 0.14 -5.70 -15.19
C THR A 50 1.01 -6.87 -14.76
N GLU A 51 2.02 -7.18 -15.57
CA GLU A 51 3.08 -8.14 -15.25
C GLU A 51 4.34 -7.46 -14.68
N ASN A 52 4.36 -6.12 -14.63
CA ASN A 52 5.50 -5.35 -14.14
C ASN A 52 5.71 -5.53 -12.64
N THR A 53 6.94 -5.31 -12.18
CA THR A 53 7.29 -5.30 -10.76
C THR A 53 6.50 -4.21 -10.01
N ILE A 54 5.85 -4.61 -8.92
CA ILE A 54 5.16 -3.68 -8.02
C ILE A 54 6.13 -3.15 -6.96
N LEU A 55 6.25 -1.83 -6.88
CA LEU A 55 6.97 -1.14 -5.81
C LEU A 55 6.00 -0.72 -4.72
N LEU A 56 6.24 -1.19 -3.50
CA LEU A 56 5.47 -0.83 -2.31
C LEU A 56 6.19 0.28 -1.55
N SER A 57 5.46 1.30 -1.14
CA SER A 57 5.98 2.40 -0.31
C SER A 57 5.19 2.51 0.99
N THR A 58 5.88 2.72 2.10
CA THR A 58 5.29 2.98 3.41
C THR A 58 4.90 4.45 3.54
N SER A 59 4.10 4.95 2.60
CA SER A 59 3.59 6.32 2.54
C SER A 59 2.16 6.33 1.96
N SER A 60 1.51 7.49 1.98
CA SER A 60 0.24 7.69 1.26
C SER A 60 0.49 7.86 -0.25
N GLY A 61 -0.58 7.98 -1.04
CA GLY A 61 -0.48 8.13 -2.49
C GLY A 61 0.46 9.25 -2.96
N SER A 62 0.45 10.40 -2.27
CA SER A 62 1.31 11.54 -2.63
C SER A 62 2.81 11.24 -2.44
N GLY A 63 3.18 10.41 -1.47
CA GLY A 63 4.58 10.03 -1.27
C GLY A 63 5.12 9.19 -2.43
N LEU A 64 4.32 8.26 -2.95
CA LEU A 64 4.70 7.48 -4.12
C LEU A 64 4.69 8.33 -5.40
N MET A 65 3.75 9.29 -5.52
CA MET A 65 3.72 10.26 -6.60
C MET A 65 5.01 11.09 -6.65
N GLU A 66 5.47 11.61 -5.51
CA GLU A 66 6.74 12.33 -5.41
C GLU A 66 7.92 11.43 -5.81
N GLY A 67 7.97 10.19 -5.30
CA GLY A 67 9.01 9.23 -5.65
C GLY A 67 9.09 8.94 -7.15
N ALA A 68 7.94 8.72 -7.81
CA ALA A 68 7.87 8.49 -9.24
C ALA A 68 8.41 9.70 -10.03
N ILE A 69 8.03 10.92 -9.65
CA ILE A 69 8.51 12.14 -10.33
C ILE A 69 10.02 12.30 -10.15
N ARG A 70 10.53 12.16 -8.91
CA ARG A 70 11.96 12.34 -8.62
C ARG A 70 12.85 11.29 -9.29
N CYS A 71 12.38 10.06 -9.42
CA CYS A 71 13.18 8.94 -9.92
C CYS A 71 13.00 8.64 -11.41
N CYS A 72 11.88 9.02 -12.01
CA CYS A 72 11.54 8.64 -13.39
C CYS A 72 11.52 9.83 -14.38
N THR A 73 11.98 11.01 -13.98
CA THR A 73 12.14 12.16 -14.88
C THR A 73 13.61 12.43 -15.19
N LYS A 74 13.92 12.73 -16.45
CA LYS A 74 15.30 13.01 -16.89
C LYS A 74 15.79 14.41 -16.51
N LYS A 75 14.86 15.35 -16.33
CA LYS A 75 15.10 16.73 -15.94
C LYS A 75 14.23 17.02 -14.73
N ARG A 76 14.63 18.02 -13.93
CA ARG A 76 13.82 18.51 -12.82
C ARG A 76 12.39 18.78 -13.28
N ALA A 77 11.43 18.13 -12.63
CA ALA A 77 10.02 18.41 -12.80
C ALA A 77 9.67 19.66 -11.99
N ALA A 78 9.46 20.77 -12.69
CA ALA A 78 9.18 22.11 -12.18
C ALA A 78 10.29 22.76 -11.30
#